data_AF-A0A5K1EIA6-F1
#
_entry.id   AF-A0A5K1EIA6-F1
#
_cell.length_a   1.000
_cell.length_b   1.000
_cell.length_c   1.000
_cell.angle_alpha   90.00
_cell.angle_beta   90.00
_cell.angle_gamma   90.00
#
_symmetry.space_group_name_H-M   'P 1'
#
loop_
_entity.id
_entity.type
_entity.pdbx_description
1 polymer ?
#
loop_
_entity_poly.entity_id
_entity_poly.type
_entity_poly.pdbx_seq_one_letter_code
_entity_poly.pdbx_strand_id
1 'polypeptide(L)'
;SDKINLDIQRVVGYRQWCNKLWNAIRFAMSKLSDDYAPPEKLSVQTLPFSCKWILSVLNKAIAKTVTSLELYDFSAATTAVYSWWQYQLCDVFIEVIKPFFISGSDCESSKSAARDTLWLCLDNGLRLLHPFMPFVTEELWQRLPERHGDFTRKESIMIADYPSVIE
;
A
#
# COMPACT_ATOMS: atom_id res chain seq x y z
N SER A 1 -8.67 -7.31 -33.25
CA SER A 1 -9.71 -6.90 -32.29
C SER A 1 -9.64 -7.89 -31.15
N ASP A 2 -8.95 -7.52 -30.08
CA ASP A 2 -8.81 -8.38 -28.90
C ASP A 2 -10.16 -8.40 -28.18
N LYS A 3 -10.82 -9.56 -28.22
CA LYS A 3 -12.13 -9.73 -27.57
C LYS A 3 -11.91 -9.91 -26.08
N ILE A 4 -12.52 -9.05 -25.26
CA ILE A 4 -12.57 -9.23 -23.81
C ILE A 4 -13.82 -10.06 -23.50
N ASN A 5 -13.63 -11.35 -23.22
CA ASN A 5 -14.72 -12.22 -22.82
C ASN A 5 -15.00 -12.02 -21.33
N LEU A 6 -16.28 -11.83 -20.98
CA LEU A 6 -16.70 -11.79 -19.59
C LEU A 6 -16.58 -13.18 -18.97
N ASP A 7 -15.77 -13.29 -17.93
CA ASP A 7 -15.57 -14.51 -17.16
C ASP A 7 -16.02 -14.29 -15.71
N ILE A 8 -17.08 -14.99 -15.31
CA ILE A 8 -17.66 -14.90 -13.97
C ILE A 8 -16.66 -15.39 -12.91
N GLN A 9 -15.85 -16.40 -13.21
CA GLN A 9 -14.85 -16.91 -12.27
C GLN A 9 -13.78 -15.84 -11.99
N ARG A 10 -13.41 -15.07 -13.01
CA ARG A 10 -12.50 -13.93 -12.86
C ARG A 10 -13.10 -12.84 -11.96
N VAL A 11 -14.38 -12.52 -12.10
CA VAL A 11 -15.09 -11.57 -11.22
C VAL A 11 -15.09 -12.05 -9.77
N VAL A 12 -15.37 -13.33 -9.54
CA VAL A 12 -15.32 -13.92 -8.19
C VAL A 12 -13.90 -13.88 -7.62
N GLY A 13 -12.89 -14.14 -8.44
CA GLY A 13 -11.47 -14.01 -8.05
C GLY A 13 -11.13 -12.60 -7.58
N TYR A 14 -11.59 -11.56 -8.29
CA TYR A 14 -11.39 -10.18 -7.87
C TYR A 14 -12.13 -9.82 -6.58
N ARG A 15 -13.34 -10.35 -6.36
CA ARG A 15 -14.03 -10.20 -5.07
C ARG A 15 -13.22 -10.80 -3.92
N GLN A 16 -12.64 -11.99 -4.10
CA GLN A 16 -11.79 -12.62 -3.10
C GLN A 16 -10.52 -11.79 -2.85
N TRP A 17 -9.97 -11.19 -3.89
CA TRP A 17 -8.82 -10.28 -3.77
C TRP A 17 -9.17 -9.01 -2.99
N CYS A 18 -10.37 -8.42 -3.15
CA CYS A 18 -10.83 -7.33 -2.29
C CYS A 18 -10.85 -7.71 -0.81
N ASN A 19 -11.26 -8.94 -0.48
CA ASN A 19 -11.20 -9.44 0.90
C ASN A 19 -9.76 -9.56 1.40
N LYS A 20 -8.81 -9.93 0.52
CA LYS A 20 -7.38 -9.95 0.86
C LYS A 20 -6.86 -8.54 1.18
N LEU A 21 -7.23 -7.54 0.36
CA LEU A 21 -6.90 -6.13 0.60
C LEU A 21 -7.44 -5.66 1.96
N TRP A 22 -8.70 -5.97 2.26
CA TRP A 22 -9.31 -5.65 3.57
C TRP A 22 -8.57 -6.30 4.74
N ASN A 23 -8.23 -7.59 4.61
CA ASN A 23 -7.50 -8.32 5.64
C ASN A 23 -6.09 -7.77 5.87
N ALA A 24 -5.40 -7.32 4.82
CA ALA A 24 -4.09 -6.68 4.91
C ALA A 24 -4.17 -5.36 5.69
N ILE A 25 -5.16 -4.52 5.40
CA ILE A 25 -5.39 -3.27 6.15
C ILE A 25 -5.75 -3.57 7.60
N ARG A 26 -6.66 -4.51 7.86
CA ARG A 26 -7.01 -4.92 9.23
C ARG A 26 -5.80 -5.42 10.01
N PHE A 27 -4.92 -6.19 9.38
CA PHE A 27 -3.66 -6.60 9.98
C PHE A 27 -2.79 -5.39 10.31
N ALA A 28 -2.61 -4.47 9.37
CA ALA A 28 -1.80 -3.27 9.58
C ALA A 28 -2.34 -2.41 10.73
N MET A 29 -3.65 -2.18 10.78
CA MET A 29 -4.30 -1.46 11.88
C MET A 29 -4.10 -2.14 13.24
N SER A 30 -3.94 -3.46 13.30
CA SER A 30 -3.59 -4.14 14.57
C SER A 30 -2.14 -3.90 15.02
N LYS A 31 -1.27 -3.41 14.11
CA LYS A 31 0.16 -3.18 14.36
C LYS A 31 0.49 -1.70 14.52
N LEU A 32 -0.22 -0.83 13.82
CA LEU A 32 -0.24 0.61 14.04
C LEU A 32 -1.10 0.85 15.29
N SER A 33 -0.48 1.15 16.44
CA SER A 33 -1.20 1.43 17.69
C SER A 33 -2.14 2.63 17.54
N ASP A 34 -3.10 2.79 18.44
CA ASP A 34 -4.03 3.95 18.41
C ASP A 34 -3.29 5.30 18.52
N ASP A 35 -2.16 5.33 19.24
CA ASP A 35 -1.29 6.51 19.36
C ASP A 35 -0.23 6.62 18.24
N TYR A 36 -0.32 5.79 17.20
CA TYR A 36 0.63 5.82 16.10
C TYR A 36 0.40 7.05 15.22
N ALA A 37 1.46 7.83 15.04
CA ALA A 37 1.50 8.93 14.09
C ALA A 37 2.53 8.64 13.00
N PRO A 38 2.13 8.68 11.72
CA PRO A 38 3.06 8.54 10.61
C PRO A 38 4.11 9.65 10.62
N PRO A 39 5.39 9.36 10.30
CA PRO A 39 6.42 10.38 10.25
C PRO A 39 6.23 11.29 9.03
N GLU A 40 6.64 12.56 9.17
CA GLU A 40 6.68 13.52 8.06
C GLU A 40 7.76 13.13 7.03
N LYS A 41 8.93 12.67 7.54
CA LYS A 41 10.06 12.20 6.74
C LYS A 41 10.60 10.89 7.28
N LEU A 42 10.87 9.95 6.38
CA LEU A 42 11.43 8.66 6.71
C LEU A 42 12.94 8.67 6.43
N SER A 43 13.77 8.41 7.45
CA SER A 43 15.23 8.30 7.25
C SER A 43 15.59 6.95 6.64
N VAL A 44 15.57 6.89 5.31
CA VAL A 44 15.83 5.65 4.54
C VAL A 44 17.13 4.97 4.95
N GLN A 45 18.19 5.73 5.27
CA GLN A 45 19.49 5.17 5.65
C GLN A 45 19.43 4.27 6.89
N THR A 46 18.57 4.62 7.85
CA THR A 46 18.41 3.90 9.13
C THR A 46 17.47 2.70 9.04
N LEU A 47 16.75 2.56 7.91
CA LEU A 47 15.78 1.48 7.75
C LEU A 47 16.44 0.09 7.63
N PRO A 48 15.80 -0.94 8.18
CA PRO A 48 16.13 -2.33 7.88
C PRO A 48 16.09 -2.62 6.38
N PHE A 49 16.84 -3.63 5.94
CA PHE A 49 16.92 -4.01 4.52
C PHE A 49 15.54 -4.30 3.92
N SER A 50 14.68 -5.04 4.63
CA SER A 50 13.33 -5.38 4.18
C SER A 50 12.48 -4.14 3.90
N CYS A 51 12.62 -3.12 4.74
CA CYS A 51 11.92 -1.84 4.61
C CYS A 51 12.43 -1.04 3.40
N LYS A 52 13.75 -0.95 3.22
CA LYS A 52 14.36 -0.31 2.02
C LYS A 52 13.92 -1.00 0.74
N TRP A 53 13.91 -2.34 0.75
CA TRP A 53 13.53 -3.14 -0.40
C TRP A 53 12.09 -2.89 -0.83
N ILE A 54 11.11 -2.94 0.07
CA ILE A 54 9.70 -2.76 -0.31
C ILE A 54 9.44 -1.34 -0.86
N LEU A 55 10.11 -0.31 -0.31
CA LEU A 55 10.03 1.06 -0.82
C LEU A 55 10.60 1.18 -2.22
N SER A 56 11.75 0.53 -2.49
CA SER A 56 12.34 0.49 -3.83
C SER A 56 11.41 -0.17 -4.85
N VAL A 57 10.76 -1.29 -4.48
CA VAL A 57 9.84 -2.01 -5.37
C VAL A 57 8.51 -1.25 -5.52
N LEU A 58 8.04 -0.55 -4.48
CA LEU A 58 6.91 0.37 -4.56
C LEU A 58 7.18 1.52 -5.54
N ASN A 59 8.35 2.16 -5.48
CA ASN A 59 8.73 3.21 -6.43
C ASN A 59 8.71 2.72 -7.89
N LYS A 60 9.15 1.49 -8.14
CA LYS A 60 9.05 0.86 -9.47
C LYS A 60 7.59 0.66 -9.89
N ALA A 61 6.72 0.24 -8.96
CA ALA A 61 5.30 0.05 -9.22
C ALA A 61 4.59 1.39 -9.48
N ILE A 62 4.92 2.45 -8.71
CA ILE A 62 4.41 3.82 -8.93
C ILE A 62 4.79 4.28 -10.33
N ALA A 63 6.09 4.29 -10.67
CA ALA A 63 6.56 4.74 -11.97
C ALA A 63 5.89 3.97 -13.11
N LYS A 64 5.82 2.63 -13.01
CA LYS A 64 5.18 1.81 -14.04
C LYS A 64 3.69 2.11 -14.18
N THR A 65 2.98 2.26 -13.06
CA THR A 65 1.53 2.52 -13.07
C THR A 65 1.24 3.89 -13.65
N VAL A 66 1.96 4.93 -13.22
CA VAL A 66 1.82 6.31 -13.71
C VAL A 66 2.10 6.39 -15.21
N THR A 67 3.25 5.88 -15.68
CA THR A 67 3.57 5.89 -17.12
C THR A 67 2.56 5.10 -17.93
N SER A 68 2.07 3.96 -17.44
CA SER A 68 1.03 3.20 -18.14
C SER A 68 -0.31 3.95 -18.20
N LEU A 69 -0.69 4.69 -17.16
CA LEU A 69 -1.87 5.55 -17.18
C LEU A 69 -1.72 6.72 -18.18
N GLU A 70 -0.56 7.38 -18.21
CA GLU A 70 -0.25 8.45 -19.17
C GLU A 70 -0.32 7.97 -20.63
N LEU A 71 0.08 6.72 -20.87
CA LEU A 71 0.02 6.07 -22.18
C LEU A 71 -1.34 5.43 -22.49
N TYR A 72 -2.35 5.58 -21.61
CA TYR A 72 -3.67 4.95 -21.73
C TYR A 72 -3.64 3.40 -21.78
N ASP A 73 -2.56 2.78 -21.28
CA ASP A 73 -2.44 1.33 -21.11
C ASP A 73 -2.94 0.90 -19.73
N PHE A 74 -4.27 0.91 -19.58
CA PHE A 74 -4.94 0.54 -18.32
C PHE A 74 -4.68 -0.91 -17.91
N SER A 75 -4.44 -1.80 -18.88
CA SER A 75 -4.13 -3.21 -18.61
C SER A 75 -2.79 -3.34 -17.90
N ALA A 76 -1.75 -2.69 -18.42
CA ALA A 76 -0.45 -2.67 -17.77
C ALA A 76 -0.47 -1.92 -16.43
N ALA A 77 -1.21 -0.82 -16.33
CA ALA A 77 -1.34 -0.07 -15.07
C ALA A 77 -1.98 -0.93 -13.97
N THR A 78 -3.14 -1.55 -14.26
CA THR A 78 -3.85 -2.42 -13.33
C THR A 78 -2.98 -3.63 -12.94
N THR A 79 -2.29 -4.23 -13.91
CA THR A 79 -1.42 -5.39 -13.66
C THR A 79 -0.24 -5.01 -12.75
N ALA A 80 0.37 -3.84 -12.95
CA ALA A 80 1.50 -3.38 -12.14
C ALA A 80 1.11 -3.18 -10.67
N VAL A 81 0.04 -2.42 -10.41
CA VAL A 81 -0.43 -2.15 -9.04
C VAL A 81 -0.95 -3.42 -8.36
N TYR A 82 -1.70 -4.26 -9.08
CA TYR A 82 -2.21 -5.53 -8.56
C TYR A 82 -1.06 -6.46 -8.16
N SER A 83 -0.06 -6.61 -9.03
CA SER A 83 1.09 -7.51 -8.79
C SER A 83 1.93 -7.05 -7.61
N TRP A 84 2.10 -5.74 -7.44
CA TRP A 84 2.79 -5.20 -6.27
C TRP A 84 2.03 -5.51 -4.97
N TRP A 85 0.73 -5.23 -4.93
CA TRP A 85 -0.12 -5.50 -3.76
C TRP A 85 -0.13 -6.98 -3.38
N GLN A 86 -0.37 -7.84 -4.36
CA GLN A 86 -0.47 -9.28 -4.17
C GLN A 86 0.88 -9.86 -3.75
N TYR A 87 1.90 -9.72 -4.60
CA TYR A 87 3.12 -10.52 -4.50
C TYR A 87 4.23 -9.86 -3.68
N GLN A 88 4.29 -8.53 -3.65
CA GLN A 88 5.37 -7.81 -2.95
C GLN A 88 4.93 -7.42 -1.54
N LEU A 89 3.74 -6.83 -1.41
CA LEU A 89 3.24 -6.38 -0.12
C LEU A 89 2.64 -7.53 0.70
N CYS A 90 1.59 -8.19 0.20
CA CYS A 90 0.88 -9.19 0.99
C CYS A 90 1.65 -10.49 1.15
N ASP A 91 2.18 -11.07 0.06
CA ASP A 91 2.83 -12.39 0.11
C ASP A 91 4.25 -12.34 0.70
N VAL A 92 4.93 -11.18 0.66
CA VAL A 92 6.32 -11.06 1.11
C VAL A 92 6.46 -10.07 2.27
N PHE A 93 6.25 -8.77 2.05
CA PHE A 93 6.63 -7.77 3.05
C PHE A 93 5.87 -7.93 4.38
N ILE A 94 4.55 -8.13 4.34
CA ILE A 94 3.73 -8.37 5.53
C ILE A 94 4.23 -9.59 6.30
N GLU A 95 4.56 -10.68 5.61
CA GLU A 95 5.10 -11.89 6.24
C GLU A 95 6.48 -11.64 6.86
N VAL A 96 7.34 -10.88 6.18
CA VAL A 96 8.70 -10.54 6.64
C VAL A 96 8.70 -9.67 7.90
N ILE A 97 7.72 -8.77 8.07
CA ILE A 97 7.66 -7.88 9.23
C ILE A 97 6.93 -8.48 10.44
N LYS A 98 6.20 -9.60 10.28
CA LYS A 98 5.49 -10.25 11.41
C LYS A 98 6.39 -10.54 12.61
N PRO A 99 7.64 -11.06 12.46
CA PRO A 99 8.54 -11.33 13.58
C PRO A 99 8.85 -10.10 14.42
N PHE A 100 8.93 -8.90 13.81
CA PHE A 100 9.20 -7.65 14.54
C PHE A 100 8.13 -7.33 15.59
N PHE A 101 6.91 -7.87 15.43
CA PHE A 101 5.81 -7.64 16.35
C PHE A 101 5.63 -8.74 17.39
N ILE A 102 6.53 -9.74 17.43
CA ILE A 102 6.53 -10.79 18.46
C ILE A 102 7.34 -10.29 19.66
N SER A 103 6.85 -10.55 20.87
CA SER A 103 7.50 -10.14 22.12
C SER A 103 8.86 -10.82 22.29
N GLY A 104 9.93 -10.02 22.48
CA GLY A 104 11.23 -10.49 22.98
C GLY A 104 12.38 -10.62 21.97
N SER A 105 12.20 -10.29 20.68
CA SER A 105 13.24 -10.50 19.65
C SER A 105 13.89 -9.24 19.05
N ASP A 106 13.23 -8.08 19.03
CA ASP A 106 13.67 -6.96 18.19
C ASP A 106 13.75 -5.60 18.91
N CYS A 107 14.74 -4.80 18.49
CA CYS A 107 14.93 -3.42 18.92
C CYS A 107 13.71 -2.57 18.53
N GLU A 108 13.22 -1.73 19.44
CA GLU A 108 12.07 -0.83 19.19
C GLU A 108 12.24 0.02 17.91
N SER A 109 13.48 0.34 17.53
CA SER A 109 13.76 1.05 16.28
C SER A 109 13.34 0.26 15.03
N SER A 110 13.53 -1.06 15.01
CA SER A 110 13.12 -1.91 13.88
C SER A 110 11.60 -2.03 13.79
N LYS A 111 10.91 -2.06 14.93
CA LYS A 111 9.44 -2.06 14.98
C LYS A 111 8.86 -0.76 14.46
N SER A 112 9.42 0.38 14.90
CA SER A 112 9.02 1.70 14.39
C SER A 112 9.24 1.80 12.88
N ALA A 113 10.44 1.44 12.41
CA ALA A 113 10.76 1.46 10.98
C ALA A 113 9.79 0.61 10.14
N ALA A 114 9.40 -0.57 10.65
CA ALA A 114 8.43 -1.44 10.00
C ALA A 114 7.02 -0.86 9.97
N ARG A 115 6.57 -0.20 11.04
CA ARG A 115 5.28 0.51 11.09
C ARG A 115 5.24 1.66 10.09
N ASP A 116 6.27 2.49 10.06
CA ASP A 116 6.38 3.64 9.17
C ASP A 116 6.39 3.22 7.71
N THR A 117 7.19 2.19 7.40
CA THR A 117 7.25 1.64 6.06
C THR A 117 5.93 1.01 5.65
N LEU A 118 5.28 0.25 6.56
CA LEU A 118 3.98 -0.36 6.29
C LEU A 118 2.91 0.70 6.01
N TRP A 119 2.81 1.74 6.84
CA TRP A 119 1.86 2.83 6.64
C TRP A 119 2.07 3.51 5.27
N LEU A 120 3.32 3.83 4.94
CA LEU A 120 3.67 4.48 3.67
C LEU A 120 3.28 3.61 2.46
N CYS A 121 3.52 2.29 2.56
CA CYS A 121 3.12 1.34 1.53
C CYS A 121 1.59 1.27 1.36
N LEU A 122 0.83 1.25 2.46
CA LEU A 122 -0.63 1.16 2.40
C LEU A 122 -1.25 2.44 1.82
N ASP A 123 -0.80 3.61 2.28
CA ASP A 123 -1.30 4.89 1.81
C ASP A 123 -1.03 5.08 0.30
N ASN A 124 0.22 4.92 -0.15
CA ASN A 124 0.53 5.02 -1.59
C ASN A 124 -0.13 3.89 -2.40
N GLY A 125 -0.16 2.66 -1.86
CA GLY A 125 -0.76 1.51 -2.52
C GLY A 125 -2.26 1.68 -2.74
N LEU A 126 -2.99 2.23 -1.77
CA LEU A 126 -4.43 2.52 -1.88
C LEU A 126 -4.68 3.65 -2.88
N ARG A 127 -3.85 4.71 -2.84
CA ARG A 127 -3.94 5.81 -3.82
C ARG A 127 -3.67 5.34 -5.25
N LEU A 128 -2.71 4.43 -5.47
CA LEU A 128 -2.49 3.80 -6.79
C LEU A 128 -3.67 2.95 -7.27
N LEU A 129 -4.37 2.26 -6.36
CA LEU A 129 -5.53 1.42 -6.71
C LEU A 129 -6.80 2.24 -6.96
N HIS A 130 -6.87 3.45 -6.43
CA HIS A 130 -8.10 4.21 -6.34
C HIS A 130 -8.81 4.45 -7.68
N PRO A 131 -8.12 4.79 -8.79
CA PRO A 131 -8.77 4.93 -10.09
C PRO A 131 -9.49 3.68 -10.59
N PHE A 132 -9.10 2.49 -10.10
CA PHE A 132 -9.67 1.20 -10.49
C PHE A 132 -10.73 0.70 -9.50
N MET A 133 -10.63 1.09 -8.23
CA MET A 133 -11.39 0.51 -7.12
C MET A 133 -11.86 1.56 -6.11
N PRO A 134 -12.63 2.58 -6.54
CA PRO A 134 -12.80 3.82 -5.78
C PRO A 134 -13.46 3.60 -4.42
N PHE A 135 -14.51 2.78 -4.34
CA PHE A 135 -15.29 2.60 -3.11
C PHE A 135 -14.52 1.89 -2.00
N VAL A 136 -13.85 0.77 -2.33
CA VAL A 136 -13.13 -0.02 -1.31
C VAL A 136 -11.86 0.69 -0.88
N THR A 137 -11.18 1.38 -1.80
CA THR A 137 -9.95 2.12 -1.45
C THR A 137 -10.26 3.35 -0.62
N GLU A 138 -11.36 4.07 -0.88
CA GLU A 138 -11.85 5.14 -0.02
C GLU A 138 -12.09 4.63 1.40
N GLU A 139 -12.93 3.60 1.55
CA GLU A 139 -13.28 3.03 2.85
C GLU A 139 -12.04 2.57 3.65
N LEU A 140 -11.08 1.95 2.97
CA LEU A 140 -9.84 1.48 3.59
C LEU A 140 -8.88 2.62 3.92
N TRP A 141 -8.79 3.63 3.08
CA TRP A 141 -7.89 4.76 3.26
C TRP A 141 -8.32 5.60 4.46
N GLN A 142 -9.62 5.87 4.61
CA GLN A 142 -10.17 6.60 5.76
C GLN A 142 -9.82 5.97 7.12
N ARG A 143 -9.55 4.66 7.16
CA ARG A 143 -9.15 3.95 8.39
C ARG A 143 -7.68 4.13 8.74
N LEU A 144 -6.83 4.55 7.81
CA LEU A 144 -5.41 4.73 8.09
C LEU A 144 -5.20 5.87 9.10
N PRO A 145 -4.25 5.72 10.05
CA PRO A 145 -3.91 6.77 11.00
C PRO A 145 -3.45 8.05 10.31
N GLU A 146 -3.79 9.18 10.90
CA GLU A 146 -3.44 10.51 10.42
C GLU A 146 -2.12 10.99 11.02
N ARG A 147 -1.42 11.84 10.27
CA ARG A 147 -0.27 12.57 10.80
C ARG A 147 -0.75 13.58 11.83
N HIS A 148 -0.15 13.59 13.02
CA HIS A 148 -0.52 14.54 14.06
C HIS A 148 -0.33 15.99 13.60
N GLY A 149 -1.38 16.79 13.73
CA GLY A 149 -1.38 18.21 13.38
C GLY A 149 -1.40 18.50 11.88
N ASP A 150 -1.59 17.47 11.05
CA ASP A 150 -1.56 17.62 9.60
C ASP A 150 -2.94 17.99 9.05
N PHE A 151 -3.22 19.30 8.99
CA PHE A 151 -4.39 19.86 8.31
C PHE A 151 -4.36 19.63 6.78
N THR A 152 -3.34 18.97 6.24
CA THR A 152 -3.19 18.71 4.81
C THR A 152 -3.79 17.39 4.34
N ARG A 153 -4.13 16.47 5.26
CA ARG A 153 -4.83 15.24 4.86
C ARG A 153 -6.17 15.63 4.24
N LYS A 154 -6.37 15.21 3.00
CA LYS A 154 -7.60 15.48 2.27
C LYS A 154 -8.76 14.68 2.84
N GLU A 155 -9.96 15.23 2.74
CA GLU A 155 -11.19 14.59 3.24
C GLU A 155 -11.52 13.27 2.53
N SER A 156 -11.04 13.09 1.30
CA SER A 156 -11.26 11.90 0.48
C SER A 156 -10.01 11.56 -0.31
N ILE A 157 -9.78 10.26 -0.51
CA ILE A 157 -8.67 9.78 -1.33
C ILE A 157 -8.83 10.21 -2.81
N MET A 158 -10.06 10.51 -3.27
CA MET A 158 -10.35 11.02 -4.62
C MET A 158 -9.67 12.36 -4.93
N ILE A 159 -9.48 13.20 -3.89
CA ILE A 159 -8.87 14.54 -4.01
C ILE A 159 -7.46 14.58 -3.42
N ALA A 160 -6.93 13.42 -3.02
CA ALA A 160 -5.54 13.27 -2.60
C ALA A 160 -4.62 13.28 -3.82
N ASP A 161 -3.40 13.76 -3.64
CA ASP A 161 -2.39 13.74 -4.70
C ASP A 161 -2.07 12.30 -5.09
N TYR A 162 -2.05 12.05 -6.39
CA TYR A 162 -1.70 10.75 -6.92
C TYR A 162 -0.21 10.44 -6.62
N PRO A 163 0.16 9.19 -6.32
CA PRO A 163 1.50 8.87 -5.86
C PRO A 163 2.59 9.23 -6.86
N SER A 164 3.65 9.87 -6.37
CA SER A 164 4.92 10.09 -7.05
C SER A 164 6.01 9.25 -6.40
N VAL A 165 7.17 9.15 -7.07
CA VAL A 165 8.32 8.39 -6.55
C VAL A 165 8.73 8.96 -5.18
N ILE A 166 8.84 8.08 -4.18
CA ILE A 166 9.24 8.44 -2.83
C ILE A 166 10.75 8.67 -2.82
N GLU A 167 11.17 9.87 -2.44
CA GLU A 167 12.59 10.28 -2.28
C GLU A 167 13.16 9.92 -0.90
#